data_AF-A0A977KS05-F1
#
_entry.id   AF-A0A977KS05-F1
#
_cell.length_a   1.000
_cell.length_b   1.000
_cell.length_c   1.000
_cell.angle_alpha   90.00
_cell.angle_beta   90.00
_cell.angle_gamma   90.00
#
_symmetry.space_group_name_H-M   'P 1'
#
loop_
_entity.id
_entity.type
_entity.pdbx_description
1 polymer ?
#
loop_
_entity_poly.entity_id
_entity_poly.type
_entity_poly.pdbx_seq_one_letter_code
_entity_poly.pdbx_strand_id
1 'polypeptide(L)'
;MEAKHPMLPYRIFDDGSMLKTRGSGFKQMTKGTSGYSQFSCYGKVWLAHRVIWEAFNGEIPDGFQINHIDGNKANNQLTNLELVTPSENIRHAIQIGLKPPSKAEDNGMAKLTNAQYLMLIQDIIDGLDNTEIGLKYGLHSRYVSLIRHRKRLTSIWNQYESLNGITKTVNSRGLNSKIPIEKRIEVIKKLSTCSNKELAIQLGIDPSQISNVRYKKAWLDAWDVVESEGATTSREA
;
A
#
# COMPACT_ATOMS: atom_id res chain seq x y z
N MET A 1 39.26 4.47 -14.39
CA MET A 1 39.14 3.79 -15.71
C MET A 1 38.79 4.84 -16.76
N GLU A 2 39.20 4.68 -18.02
CA GLU A 2 38.77 5.57 -19.11
C GLU A 2 38.11 4.80 -20.26
N ALA A 3 37.08 5.38 -20.86
CA ALA A 3 36.35 4.85 -22.00
C ALA A 3 36.15 5.94 -23.06
N LYS A 4 36.21 5.57 -24.34
CA LYS A 4 35.91 6.51 -25.43
C LYS A 4 34.43 6.39 -25.77
N HIS A 5 33.71 7.50 -25.76
CA HIS A 5 32.30 7.48 -26.16
C HIS A 5 32.18 7.20 -27.67
N PRO A 6 31.28 6.31 -28.12
CA PRO A 6 31.19 5.91 -29.52
C PRO A 6 30.80 7.06 -30.46
N MET A 7 29.93 7.96 -30.00
CA MET A 7 29.36 9.03 -30.83
C MET A 7 29.79 10.45 -30.48
N LEU A 8 30.59 10.63 -29.42
CA LEU A 8 30.91 11.97 -28.90
C LEU A 8 32.43 12.17 -28.84
N PRO A 9 32.93 13.41 -29.04
CA PRO A 9 34.35 13.69 -29.12
C PRO A 9 34.98 13.79 -27.73
N TYR A 10 34.64 12.87 -26.81
CA TYR A 10 35.12 12.88 -25.44
C TYR A 10 35.68 11.51 -25.01
N ARG A 11 36.74 11.53 -24.22
CA ARG A 11 37.15 10.42 -23.35
C ARG A 11 36.47 10.62 -21.99
N ILE A 12 35.85 9.57 -21.48
CA ILE A 12 35.06 9.59 -20.26
C ILE A 12 35.82 8.81 -19.19
N PHE A 13 35.85 9.37 -17.99
CA PHE A 13 36.44 8.75 -16.82
C PHE A 13 35.35 8.26 -15.86
N ASP A 14 35.67 7.28 -15.04
CA ASP A 14 34.77 6.70 -14.03
C ASP A 14 34.43 7.66 -12.88
N ASP A 15 35.20 8.73 -12.70
CA ASP A 15 34.86 9.83 -11.80
C ASP A 15 33.75 10.76 -12.36
N GLY A 16 33.33 10.51 -13.61
CA GLY A 16 32.33 11.29 -14.33
C GLY A 16 32.87 12.50 -15.09
N SER A 17 34.19 12.71 -15.10
CA SER A 17 34.84 13.75 -15.88
C SER A 17 34.95 13.35 -17.37
N MET A 18 34.95 14.36 -18.25
CA MET A 18 34.98 14.16 -19.70
C MET A 18 36.07 15.01 -20.34
N LEU A 19 37.12 14.39 -20.87
CA LEU A 19 38.21 15.07 -21.58
C LEU A 19 37.89 15.19 -23.07
N LYS A 20 38.09 16.37 -23.65
CA LYS A 20 37.90 16.58 -25.09
C LYS A 20 38.96 15.80 -25.87
N THR A 21 38.53 15.04 -26.88
CA THR A 21 39.44 14.34 -27.82
C THR A 21 40.08 15.27 -28.84
N ARG A 22 39.50 16.47 -29.04
CA ARG A 22 40.01 17.53 -29.90
C ARG A 22 40.12 18.81 -29.08
N GLY A 23 41.32 19.42 -29.07
CA GLY A 23 41.63 20.58 -28.24
C GLY A 23 42.07 20.20 -26.82
N SER A 24 42.10 21.19 -25.91
CA SER A 24 42.55 21.01 -24.53
C SER A 24 41.40 21.14 -23.50
N GLY A 25 41.55 20.42 -22.40
CA GLY A 25 40.74 20.55 -21.19
C GLY A 25 39.48 19.69 -21.14
N PHE A 26 38.90 19.67 -19.93
CA PHE A 26 37.68 18.94 -19.62
C PHE A 26 36.44 19.69 -20.11
N LYS A 27 35.39 18.94 -20.46
CA LYS A 27 34.08 19.47 -20.79
C LYS A 27 33.38 19.90 -19.51
N GLN A 28 33.10 21.19 -19.42
CA GLN A 28 32.28 21.71 -18.33
C GLN A 28 30.81 21.33 -18.54
N MET A 29 30.19 20.87 -17.46
CA MET A 29 28.78 20.52 -17.39
C MET A 29 28.02 21.62 -16.64
N THR A 30 26.79 21.88 -17.04
CA THR A 30 25.90 22.82 -16.36
C THR A 30 24.73 22.07 -15.76
N LYS A 31 24.14 22.62 -14.70
CA LYS A 31 22.95 22.04 -14.08
C LYS A 31 21.71 22.43 -14.91
N GLY A 32 20.97 21.45 -15.39
CA GLY A 32 19.68 21.67 -16.07
C GLY A 32 18.58 22.05 -15.09
N THR A 33 17.42 22.46 -15.62
CA THR A 33 16.22 22.81 -14.82
C THR A 33 15.71 21.64 -13.97
N SER A 34 15.87 20.41 -14.46
CA SER A 34 15.56 19.16 -13.73
C SER A 34 16.60 18.76 -12.67
N GLY A 35 17.70 19.50 -12.58
CA GLY A 35 18.78 19.31 -11.62
C GLY A 35 19.91 18.39 -12.07
N TYR A 36 19.81 17.73 -13.23
CA TYR A 36 20.86 16.88 -13.78
C TYR A 36 21.99 17.68 -14.41
N SER A 37 23.23 17.20 -14.28
CA SER A 37 24.38 17.70 -15.05
C SER A 37 24.18 17.40 -16.53
N GLN A 38 24.33 18.42 -17.37
CA GLN A 38 24.14 18.35 -18.81
C GLN A 38 25.17 19.18 -19.58
N PHE A 39 25.30 18.92 -20.87
CA PHE A 39 26.15 19.72 -21.75
C PHE A 39 25.64 19.71 -23.19
N SER A 40 25.97 20.73 -23.97
CA SER A 40 25.68 20.76 -25.41
C SER A 40 26.86 20.21 -26.23
N CYS A 41 26.55 19.37 -27.21
CA CYS A 41 27.48 18.85 -28.21
C CYS A 41 26.72 18.53 -29.51
N TYR A 42 27.29 18.91 -30.66
CA TYR A 42 26.66 18.76 -31.98
C TYR A 42 25.22 19.32 -32.04
N GLY A 43 24.98 20.47 -31.39
CA GLY A 43 23.66 21.11 -31.38
C GLY A 43 22.61 20.45 -30.49
N LYS A 44 22.92 19.32 -29.83
CA LYS A 44 22.02 18.59 -28.91
C LYS A 44 22.50 18.72 -27.47
N VAL A 45 21.56 18.77 -26.53
CA VAL A 45 21.84 18.67 -25.09
C VAL A 45 21.90 17.20 -24.68
N TRP A 46 22.95 16.84 -23.95
CA TRP A 46 23.22 15.50 -23.45
C TRP A 46 23.25 15.51 -21.93
N LEU A 47 22.70 14.46 -21.32
CA LEU A 47 22.76 14.24 -19.88
C LEU A 47 24.05 13.49 -19.53
N ALA A 48 24.82 14.04 -18.60
CA ALA A 48 26.14 13.52 -18.26
C ALA A 48 26.09 12.06 -17.79
N HIS A 49 25.23 11.76 -16.82
CA HIS A 49 25.10 10.42 -16.24
C HIS A 49 24.76 9.34 -17.30
N ARG A 50 23.95 9.66 -18.32
CA ARG A 50 23.62 8.72 -19.41
C ARG A 50 24.83 8.48 -20.30
N VAL A 51 25.50 9.55 -20.71
CA VAL A 51 26.69 9.48 -21.56
C VAL A 51 27.83 8.72 -20.87
N ILE A 52 27.98 8.91 -19.55
CA ILE A 52 28.95 8.17 -18.74
C ILE A 52 28.57 6.69 -18.70
N TRP A 53 27.33 6.37 -18.36
CA TRP A 53 26.85 4.99 -18.37
C TRP A 53 27.06 4.31 -19.73
N GLU A 54 26.66 4.95 -20.82
CA GLU A 54 26.76 4.41 -22.18
C GLU A 54 28.19 4.11 -22.61
N ALA A 55 29.16 4.89 -22.15
CA ALA A 55 30.56 4.65 -22.48
C ALA A 55 31.17 3.43 -21.77
N PHE A 56 30.71 3.09 -20.56
CA PHE A 56 31.26 1.98 -19.77
C PHE A 56 30.42 0.70 -19.88
N ASN A 57 29.10 0.83 -19.91
CA ASN A 57 28.15 -0.28 -19.83
C ASN A 57 27.36 -0.52 -21.13
N GLY A 58 27.48 0.37 -22.11
CA GLY A 58 26.76 0.28 -23.38
C GLY A 58 25.35 0.89 -23.35
N GLU A 59 24.59 0.61 -24.40
CA GLU A 59 23.26 1.22 -24.62
C GLU A 59 22.30 0.99 -23.45
N ILE A 60 21.52 2.01 -23.12
CA ILE A 60 20.47 1.95 -22.10
C ILE A 60 19.23 1.30 -22.74
N PRO A 61 18.80 0.10 -22.30
CA PRO A 61 17.65 -0.58 -22.90
C PRO A 61 16.35 0.20 -22.74
N ASP A 62 15.41 -0.04 -23.66
CA ASP A 62 14.07 0.56 -23.60
C ASP A 62 13.35 0.22 -22.29
N GLY A 63 12.69 1.22 -21.71
CA GLY A 63 12.00 1.08 -20.43
C GLY A 63 12.90 1.17 -19.19
N PHE A 64 14.21 1.34 -19.37
CA PHE A 64 15.15 1.58 -18.27
C PHE A 64 15.65 3.02 -18.21
N GLN A 65 16.17 3.39 -17.05
CA GLN A 65 16.76 4.69 -16.78
C GLN A 65 17.95 4.54 -15.83
N ILE A 66 18.81 5.55 -15.84
CA ILE A 66 19.96 5.61 -14.95
C ILE A 66 19.57 6.40 -13.71
N ASN A 67 19.73 5.79 -12.54
CA ASN A 67 19.50 6.39 -11.24
C ASN A 67 20.82 6.75 -10.55
N HIS A 68 20.78 7.75 -9.68
CA HIS A 68 21.86 8.15 -8.78
C HIS A 68 21.60 7.51 -7.41
N ILE A 69 22.49 6.60 -6.98
CA ILE A 69 22.32 5.81 -5.76
C ILE A 69 22.23 6.74 -4.54
N ASP A 70 23.08 7.77 -4.47
CA ASP A 70 23.07 8.78 -3.39
C ASP A 70 21.96 9.83 -3.51
N GLY A 71 21.16 9.82 -4.58
CA GLY A 71 20.14 10.82 -4.86
C GLY A 71 20.66 12.19 -5.34
N ASN A 72 21.98 12.38 -5.43
CA ASN A 72 22.60 13.62 -5.89
C ASN A 72 22.86 13.57 -7.40
N LYS A 73 22.00 14.26 -8.15
CA LYS A 73 22.05 14.35 -9.63
C LYS A 73 23.32 14.99 -10.21
N ALA A 74 24.16 15.61 -9.37
CA ALA A 74 25.44 16.16 -9.77
C ALA A 74 26.61 15.17 -9.61
N ASN A 75 26.44 14.12 -8.79
CA ASN A 75 27.46 13.10 -8.55
C ASN A 75 27.42 12.03 -9.66
N ASN A 76 28.17 12.27 -10.75
CA ASN A 76 28.16 11.38 -11.91
C ASN A 76 29.27 10.32 -11.89
N GLN A 77 29.84 9.99 -10.73
CA GLN A 77 30.76 8.86 -10.62
C GLN A 77 30.06 7.58 -11.07
N LEU A 78 30.73 6.77 -11.88
CA LEU A 78 30.16 5.54 -12.45
C LEU A 78 29.64 4.59 -11.36
N THR A 79 30.34 4.53 -10.21
CA THR A 79 29.96 3.73 -9.04
C THR A 79 28.70 4.23 -8.33
N ASN A 80 28.28 5.47 -8.57
CA ASN A 80 27.06 6.06 -8.05
C ASN A 80 25.87 5.93 -9.03
N LEU A 81 26.08 5.32 -10.20
CA LEU A 81 25.05 5.14 -11.21
C LEU A 81 24.57 3.69 -11.25
N GLU A 82 23.27 3.51 -11.42
CA GLU A 82 22.66 2.19 -11.59
C GLU A 82 21.57 2.21 -12.67
N LEU A 83 21.40 1.10 -13.39
CA LEU A 83 20.33 0.90 -14.36
C LEU A 83 19.11 0.34 -13.65
N VAL A 84 18.00 1.08 -13.67
CA VAL A 84 16.77 0.72 -12.97
C VAL A 84 15.55 0.97 -13.85
N THR A 85 14.45 0.32 -13.50
CA THR A 85 13.14 0.63 -14.06
C THR A 85 12.54 1.92 -13.44
N PRO A 86 11.50 2.52 -14.06
CA PRO A 86 10.78 3.66 -13.50
C PRO A 86 10.23 3.42 -12.09
N SER A 87 9.67 2.24 -11.84
CA SER A 87 9.09 1.88 -10.54
C SER A 87 10.16 1.75 -9.46
N GLU A 88 11.31 1.17 -9.80
CA GLU A 88 12.44 1.01 -8.88
C GLU A 88 13.04 2.35 -8.48
N ASN A 89 13.24 3.28 -9.42
CA ASN A 89 13.73 4.62 -9.10
C ASN A 89 12.76 5.39 -8.20
N ILE A 90 11.45 5.30 -8.45
CA ILE A 90 10.45 5.94 -7.58
C ILE A 90 10.52 5.35 -6.17
N ARG A 91 10.63 4.02 -6.06
CA ARG A 91 10.77 3.34 -4.77
C ARG A 91 12.04 3.77 -4.04
N HIS A 92 13.17 3.84 -4.75
CA HIS A 92 14.44 4.34 -4.22
C HIS A 92 14.30 5.77 -3.69
N ALA A 93 13.75 6.68 -4.51
CA ALA A 93 13.52 8.07 -4.12
C ALA A 93 12.65 8.23 -2.86
N ILE A 94 11.66 7.34 -2.66
CA ILE A 94 10.88 7.30 -1.42
C ILE A 94 11.74 6.81 -0.26
N GLN A 95 12.50 5.73 -0.46
CA GLN A 95 13.35 5.12 0.57
C GLN A 95 14.43 6.08 1.09
N ILE A 96 15.04 6.88 0.21
CA ILE A 96 16.05 7.88 0.58
C ILE A 96 15.44 9.25 0.93
N GLY A 97 14.11 9.36 0.99
CA GLY A 97 13.41 10.56 1.46
C GLY A 97 13.34 11.74 0.47
N LEU A 98 13.74 11.55 -0.80
CA LEU A 98 13.60 12.58 -1.84
C LEU A 98 12.14 12.80 -2.27
N LYS A 99 11.29 11.79 -2.11
CA LYS A 99 9.87 11.88 -2.40
C LYS A 99 9.07 11.43 -1.17
N PRO A 100 8.41 12.35 -0.44
CA PRO A 100 7.55 11.94 0.65
C PRO A 100 6.42 11.04 0.11
N PRO A 101 5.95 10.04 0.88
CA PRO A 101 4.79 9.27 0.49
C PRO A 101 3.63 10.24 0.28
N SER A 102 3.10 10.29 -0.95
CA SER A 102 1.95 11.13 -1.28
C SER A 102 0.80 10.75 -0.37
N LYS A 103 0.24 11.72 0.36
CA LYS A 103 -0.95 11.46 1.15
C LYS A 103 -2.12 11.32 0.19
N ALA A 104 -3.10 10.47 0.52
CA ALA A 104 -4.28 10.27 -0.33
C ALA A 104 -5.04 11.59 -0.63
N GLU A 105 -4.89 12.58 0.25
CA GLU A 105 -5.45 13.94 0.16
C GLU A 105 -4.73 14.86 -0.83
N ASP A 106 -3.52 14.53 -1.29
CA ASP A 106 -2.75 15.36 -2.22
C ASP A 106 -3.18 15.17 -3.69
N ASN A 107 -4.12 14.25 -3.94
CA ASN A 107 -4.71 14.09 -5.26
C ASN A 107 -5.82 15.12 -5.45
N GLY A 108 -5.66 16.04 -6.41
CA GLY A 108 -6.68 17.05 -6.72
C GLY A 108 -8.06 16.49 -7.12
N MET A 109 -8.15 15.20 -7.43
CA MET A 109 -9.40 14.47 -7.71
C MET A 109 -9.94 13.68 -6.50
N ALA A 110 -9.30 13.78 -5.33
CA ALA A 110 -9.77 13.12 -4.12
C ALA A 110 -11.14 13.69 -3.73
N LYS A 111 -12.17 12.83 -3.74
CA LYS A 111 -13.54 13.23 -3.38
C LYS A 111 -13.68 13.65 -1.91
N LEU A 112 -12.81 13.12 -1.05
CA LEU A 112 -12.86 13.32 0.39
C LEU A 112 -11.46 13.49 0.98
N THR A 113 -11.36 14.29 2.03
CA THR A 113 -10.14 14.47 2.83
C THR A 113 -9.94 13.30 3.80
N ASN A 114 -8.72 13.16 4.32
CA ASN A 114 -8.46 12.15 5.37
C ASN A 114 -9.35 12.34 6.59
N ALA A 115 -9.59 13.59 7.01
CA ALA A 115 -10.50 13.89 8.12
C ALA A 115 -11.93 13.41 7.84
N GLN A 116 -12.43 13.62 6.62
CA GLN A 116 -13.75 13.12 6.21
C GLN A 116 -13.80 11.59 6.19
N TYR A 117 -12.72 10.92 5.77
CA TYR A 117 -12.65 9.45 5.84
C TYR A 117 -12.62 8.94 7.29
N LEU A 118 -11.98 9.64 8.22
CA LEU A 118 -12.03 9.29 9.65
C LEU A 118 -13.46 9.42 10.21
N MET A 119 -14.18 10.49 9.85
CA MET A 119 -15.60 10.64 10.21
C MET A 119 -16.47 9.54 9.59
N LEU A 120 -16.21 9.18 8.34
CA LEU A 120 -16.91 8.07 7.68
C LEU A 120 -16.67 6.74 8.40
N ILE A 121 -15.44 6.49 8.87
CA ILE A 121 -15.13 5.30 9.67
C ILE A 121 -15.86 5.35 11.02
N GLN A 122 -15.92 6.51 11.69
CA GLN A 122 -16.72 6.67 12.90
C GLN A 122 -18.19 6.31 12.65
N ASP A 123 -18.80 6.84 11.59
CA ASP A 123 -20.19 6.51 11.23
C ASP A 123 -20.40 5.00 10.96
N ILE A 124 -19.40 4.31 10.38
CA ILE A 124 -19.43 2.86 10.19
C ILE A 124 -19.49 2.14 11.54
N ILE A 125 -18.69 2.60 12.52
CA ILE A 125 -18.61 2.04 13.87
C ILE A 125 -19.88 2.35 14.67
N ASP A 126 -20.45 3.55 14.49
CA ASP A 126 -21.72 3.97 15.09
C ASP A 126 -22.94 3.21 14.51
N GLY A 127 -22.72 2.37 13.50
CA GLY A 127 -23.71 1.42 13.00
C GLY A 127 -24.58 1.95 11.87
N LEU A 128 -24.26 3.11 11.28
CA LEU A 128 -24.98 3.62 10.12
C LEU A 128 -24.87 2.65 8.95
N ASP A 129 -25.89 2.61 8.10
CA ASP A 129 -25.88 1.71 6.95
C ASP A 129 -25.04 2.24 5.77
N ASN A 130 -24.70 1.36 4.83
CA ASN A 130 -23.85 1.73 3.69
C ASN A 130 -24.50 2.74 2.72
N THR A 131 -25.83 2.81 2.69
CA THR A 131 -26.60 3.72 1.83
C THR A 131 -26.61 5.11 2.45
N GLU A 132 -26.89 5.22 3.75
CA GLU A 132 -26.86 6.47 4.51
C GLU A 132 -25.48 7.14 4.44
N ILE A 133 -24.42 6.36 4.70
CA ILE A 133 -23.04 6.83 4.61
C ILE A 133 -22.71 7.21 3.16
N GLY A 134 -23.17 6.43 2.18
CA GLY A 134 -22.97 6.73 0.76
C GLY A 134 -23.56 8.09 0.38
N LEU A 135 -24.78 8.38 0.81
CA LEU A 135 -25.44 9.66 0.59
C LEU A 135 -24.72 10.80 1.31
N LYS A 136 -24.36 10.62 2.58
CA LYS A 136 -23.70 11.64 3.41
C LYS A 136 -22.36 12.11 2.84
N TYR A 137 -21.57 11.18 2.27
CA TYR A 137 -20.23 11.47 1.77
C TYR A 137 -20.11 11.49 0.24
N GLY A 138 -21.23 11.41 -0.50
CA GLY A 138 -21.22 11.39 -1.97
C GLY A 138 -20.50 10.17 -2.57
N LEU A 139 -20.57 9.03 -1.89
CA LEU A 139 -19.96 7.76 -2.28
C LEU A 139 -21.01 6.74 -2.67
N HIS A 140 -20.67 5.87 -3.63
CA HIS A 140 -21.52 4.73 -3.93
C HIS A 140 -21.50 3.73 -2.74
N SER A 141 -22.66 3.20 -2.34
CA SER A 141 -22.78 2.28 -1.20
C SER A 141 -21.84 1.06 -1.28
N ARG A 142 -21.59 0.54 -2.49
CA ARG A 142 -20.57 -0.49 -2.75
C ARG A 142 -19.15 -0.07 -2.34
N TYR A 143 -18.77 1.19 -2.56
CA TYR A 143 -17.46 1.70 -2.15
C TYR A 143 -17.38 1.77 -0.62
N VAL A 144 -18.44 2.24 0.04
CA VAL A 144 -18.57 2.22 1.50
C VAL A 144 -18.44 0.79 2.06
N SER A 145 -19.06 -0.19 1.41
CA SER A 145 -18.91 -1.61 1.79
C SER A 145 -17.46 -2.09 1.74
N LEU A 146 -16.69 -1.69 0.72
CA LEU A 146 -15.25 -2.03 0.64
C LEU A 146 -14.44 -1.41 1.78
N ILE A 147 -14.77 -0.17 2.17
CA ILE A 147 -14.16 0.49 3.33
C ILE A 147 -14.55 -0.25 4.61
N ARG A 148 -15.85 -0.54 4.82
CA ARG A 148 -16.36 -1.28 5.98
C ARG A 148 -15.66 -2.63 6.17
N HIS A 149 -15.39 -3.34 5.09
CA HIS A 149 -14.71 -4.63 5.13
C HIS A 149 -13.18 -4.53 5.03
N ARG A 150 -12.60 -3.35 5.23
CA ARG A 150 -11.14 -3.09 5.25
C ARG A 150 -10.42 -3.51 3.96
N LYS A 151 -11.13 -3.61 2.84
CA LYS A 151 -10.57 -3.87 1.51
C LYS A 151 -10.04 -2.61 0.83
N ARG A 152 -10.34 -1.43 1.39
CA ARG A 152 -9.88 -0.12 0.94
C ARG A 152 -9.52 0.75 2.14
N LEU A 153 -8.65 1.73 1.90
CA LEU A 153 -8.22 2.75 2.88
C LEU A 153 -7.64 2.16 4.18
N THR A 154 -6.84 1.10 4.06
CA THR A 154 -6.22 0.41 5.20
C THR A 154 -5.37 1.34 6.07
N SER A 155 -4.65 2.30 5.47
CA SER A 155 -3.89 3.30 6.21
C SER A 155 -4.76 4.19 7.09
N ILE A 156 -5.92 4.61 6.60
CA ILE A 156 -6.86 5.46 7.35
C ILE A 156 -7.53 4.67 8.47
N TRP A 157 -7.86 3.39 8.23
CA TRP A 157 -8.31 2.49 9.30
C TRP A 157 -7.28 2.35 10.42
N ASN A 158 -6.01 2.10 10.06
CA ASN A 158 -4.94 1.99 11.04
C ASN A 158 -4.75 3.31 11.82
N GLN A 159 -4.88 4.45 11.14
CA GLN A 159 -4.83 5.76 11.78
C GLN A 159 -5.98 5.94 12.77
N TYR A 160 -7.22 5.63 12.38
CA TYR A 160 -8.39 5.70 13.26
C TYR A 160 -8.22 4.81 14.50
N GLU A 161 -7.75 3.58 14.31
CA GLU A 161 -7.51 2.63 15.40
C GLU A 161 -6.44 3.14 16.38
N SER A 162 -5.33 3.67 15.83
CA SER A 162 -4.26 4.26 16.64
C SER A 162 -4.73 5.46 17.44
N LEU A 163 -5.58 6.32 16.87
CA LEU A 163 -6.12 7.52 17.54
C LEU A 163 -7.09 7.16 18.67
N ASN A 164 -7.87 6.09 18.50
CA ASN A 164 -8.90 5.69 19.46
C ASN A 164 -8.45 4.57 20.41
N GLY A 165 -7.17 4.21 20.41
CA GLY A 165 -6.65 3.13 21.27
C GLY A 165 -7.25 1.76 20.98
N ILE A 166 -7.80 1.55 19.77
CA ILE A 166 -8.42 0.29 19.37
C ILE A 166 -7.29 -0.66 18.94
N THR A 167 -6.86 -1.52 19.86
CA THR A 167 -5.95 -2.62 19.52
C THR A 167 -6.71 -3.59 18.60
N LYS A 168 -6.21 -3.77 17.36
CA LYS A 168 -6.70 -4.69 16.32
C LYS A 168 -7.79 -5.65 16.84
N THR A 169 -9.04 -5.20 16.77
CA THR A 169 -10.15 -6.05 17.21
C THR A 169 -10.34 -7.15 16.17
N VAL A 170 -9.86 -8.32 16.60
CA VAL A 170 -10.33 -9.68 16.33
C VAL A 170 -11.41 -9.75 15.24
N ASN A 171 -11.09 -10.49 14.17
CA ASN A 171 -11.99 -10.95 13.11
C ASN A 171 -13.47 -10.67 13.39
N SER A 172 -14.10 -9.81 12.59
CA SER A 172 -15.53 -9.46 12.61
C SER A 172 -16.49 -10.62 12.27
N ARG A 173 -16.07 -11.87 12.51
CA ARG A 173 -16.80 -13.11 12.22
C ARG A 173 -17.74 -13.54 13.37
N GLY A 174 -18.26 -12.57 14.14
CA GLY A 174 -19.17 -12.85 15.27
C GLY A 174 -19.80 -11.61 15.91
N LEU A 175 -19.03 -10.54 16.12
CA LEU A 175 -19.48 -9.36 16.89
C LEU A 175 -20.61 -8.55 16.23
N ASN A 176 -20.83 -8.68 14.92
CA ASN A 176 -21.88 -7.95 14.20
C ASN A 176 -23.21 -8.73 14.09
N SER A 177 -23.38 -9.83 14.83
CA SER A 177 -24.67 -10.51 14.84
C SER A 177 -25.72 -9.63 15.49
N LYS A 178 -26.85 -9.41 14.83
CA LYS A 178 -28.05 -8.80 15.44
C LYS A 178 -28.63 -9.64 16.58
N ILE A 179 -28.14 -10.88 16.76
CA ILE A 179 -28.58 -11.80 17.79
C ILE A 179 -27.64 -11.68 19.00
N PRO A 180 -28.16 -11.40 20.21
CA PRO A 180 -27.38 -11.34 21.44
C PRO A 180 -26.53 -12.60 21.66
N ILE A 181 -25.37 -12.44 22.28
CA ILE A 181 -24.40 -13.53 22.47
C ILE A 181 -24.97 -14.70 23.29
N GLU A 182 -25.83 -14.40 24.26
CA GLU A 182 -26.49 -15.39 25.14
C GLU A 182 -27.38 -16.33 24.32
N LYS A 183 -28.18 -15.76 23.41
CA LYS A 183 -29.02 -16.54 22.49
C LYS A 183 -28.19 -17.38 21.52
N ARG A 184 -27.05 -16.87 21.07
CA ARG A 184 -26.15 -17.61 20.17
C ARG A 184 -25.51 -18.81 20.89
N ILE A 185 -25.08 -18.63 22.14
CA ILE A 185 -24.56 -19.71 23.00
C ILE A 185 -25.63 -20.79 23.22
N GLU A 186 -26.87 -20.39 23.54
CA GLU A 186 -28.00 -21.33 23.72
C GLU A 186 -28.22 -22.20 22.48
N VAL A 187 -28.18 -21.58 21.30
CA VAL A 187 -28.37 -22.27 20.02
C VAL A 187 -27.22 -23.24 19.74
N ILE A 188 -25.97 -22.84 20.02
CA ILE A 188 -24.80 -23.72 19.86
C ILE A 188 -24.94 -24.97 20.75
N LYS A 189 -25.37 -24.81 22.01
CA LYS A 189 -25.61 -25.92 22.94
C LYS A 189 -26.68 -26.90 22.45
N LYS A 190 -27.65 -26.44 21.64
CA LYS A 190 -28.74 -27.25 21.06
C LYS A 190 -28.43 -27.85 19.68
N LEU A 191 -27.28 -27.56 19.07
CA LEU A 191 -26.96 -28.04 17.72
C LEU A 191 -26.91 -29.57 17.63
N SER A 192 -26.47 -30.28 18.68
CA SER A 192 -26.38 -31.74 18.67
C SER A 192 -27.75 -32.43 18.72
N THR A 193 -28.76 -31.77 19.28
CA THR A 193 -30.09 -32.36 19.54
C THR A 193 -31.18 -31.87 18.60
N CYS A 194 -31.02 -30.68 18.00
CA CYS A 194 -32.03 -30.06 17.15
C CYS A 194 -31.55 -29.94 15.70
N SER A 195 -32.51 -30.00 14.77
CA SER A 195 -32.25 -29.76 13.36
C SER A 195 -31.99 -28.28 13.07
N ASN A 196 -31.30 -28.00 11.97
CA ASN A 196 -31.04 -26.62 11.54
C ASN A 196 -32.34 -25.84 11.30
N LYS A 197 -33.40 -26.52 10.84
CA LYS A 197 -34.70 -25.91 10.53
C LYS A 197 -35.43 -25.49 11.80
N GLU A 198 -35.41 -26.32 12.85
CA GLU A 198 -36.07 -26.02 14.13
C GLU A 198 -35.41 -24.83 14.84
N LEU A 199 -34.08 -24.81 14.90
CA LEU A 199 -33.33 -23.71 15.52
C LEU A 199 -33.49 -22.40 14.74
N ALA A 200 -33.60 -22.48 13.42
CA ALA A 200 -33.83 -21.33 12.56
C ALA A 200 -35.21 -20.71 12.79
N ILE A 201 -36.26 -21.54 12.95
CA ILE A 201 -37.61 -21.08 13.29
C ILE A 201 -37.64 -20.38 14.65
N GLN A 202 -36.96 -20.94 15.66
CA GLN A 202 -36.91 -20.34 17.01
C GLN A 202 -36.27 -18.94 17.03
N LEU A 203 -35.29 -18.70 16.16
CA LEU A 203 -34.59 -17.42 16.06
C LEU A 203 -35.18 -16.47 15.01
N GLY A 204 -36.13 -16.93 14.19
CA GLY A 204 -36.66 -16.15 13.07
C GLY A 204 -35.60 -15.85 12.01
N ILE A 205 -34.66 -16.76 11.75
CA ILE A 205 -33.59 -16.61 10.74
C ILE A 205 -33.65 -17.69 9.67
N ASP A 206 -32.92 -17.48 8.57
CA ASP A 206 -32.81 -18.48 7.51
C ASP A 206 -32.00 -19.72 7.96
N PRO A 207 -32.44 -20.97 7.65
CA PRO A 207 -31.73 -22.19 8.04
C PRO A 207 -30.28 -22.29 7.56
N SER A 208 -29.90 -21.60 6.47
CA SER A 208 -28.50 -21.54 6.01
C SER A 208 -27.57 -20.89 7.03
N GLN A 209 -28.08 -19.97 7.86
CA GLN A 209 -27.31 -19.32 8.92
C GLN A 209 -26.95 -20.33 10.00
N ILE A 210 -27.89 -21.17 10.44
CA ILE A 210 -27.63 -22.24 11.41
C ILE A 210 -26.68 -23.30 10.84
N SER A 211 -26.77 -23.59 9.54
CA SER A 211 -25.80 -24.45 8.86
C SER A 211 -24.36 -23.91 8.97
N ASN A 212 -24.16 -22.62 8.72
CA ASN A 212 -22.84 -21.99 8.88
C ASN A 212 -22.34 -22.02 10.32
N VAL A 213 -23.22 -21.81 11.31
CA VAL A 213 -22.87 -21.93 12.73
C VAL A 213 -22.45 -23.37 13.08
N ARG A 214 -23.18 -24.37 12.58
CA ARG A 214 -22.87 -25.80 12.79
C ARG A 214 -21.49 -26.18 12.28
N TYR A 215 -21.11 -25.67 11.11
CA TYR A 215 -19.78 -25.89 10.53
C TYR A 215 -18.72 -24.88 11.01
N LYS A 216 -18.97 -24.19 12.14
CA LYS A 216 -18.06 -23.21 12.76
C LYS A 216 -17.57 -22.12 11.79
N LYS A 217 -18.42 -21.68 10.86
CA LYS A 217 -18.14 -20.58 9.93
C LYS A 217 -18.71 -19.24 10.40
N ALA A 218 -19.51 -19.24 11.46
CA ALA A 218 -20.17 -18.07 12.05
C ALA A 218 -20.26 -18.20 13.58
N TRP A 219 -20.49 -17.07 14.26
CA TRP A 219 -20.63 -16.97 15.72
C TRP A 219 -19.44 -17.57 16.49
N LEU A 220 -18.23 -17.29 16.00
CA LEU A 220 -17.00 -17.82 16.62
C LEU A 220 -16.82 -17.34 18.06
N ASP A 221 -17.22 -16.11 18.35
CA ASP A 221 -17.26 -15.55 19.70
C ASP A 221 -18.13 -16.36 20.66
N ALA A 222 -19.27 -16.88 20.20
CA ALA A 222 -20.12 -17.75 21.01
C ALA A 222 -19.56 -19.19 21.12
N TRP A 223 -18.89 -19.69 20.08
CA TRP A 223 -18.19 -20.98 20.11
C TRP A 223 -17.03 -20.97 21.10
N ASP A 224 -16.24 -19.91 21.12
CA ASP A 224 -15.10 -19.74 22.05
C ASP A 224 -15.56 -19.85 23.52
N VAL A 225 -16.71 -19.24 23.84
CA VAL A 225 -17.31 -19.33 25.19
C VAL A 225 -17.71 -20.77 25.50
N VAL A 226 -18.46 -21.44 24.61
CA VAL A 226 -18.92 -22.82 24.83
C VAL A 226 -17.76 -23.81 24.98
N GLU A 227 -16.70 -23.64 24.19
CA GLU A 227 -15.52 -24.50 24.26
C GLU A 227 -14.70 -24.27 25.54
N SER A 228 -14.61 -23.02 26.00
CA SER A 228 -13.95 -22.68 27.27
C SER A 228 -14.69 -23.24 28.50
N GLU A 229 -16.03 -23.27 28.46
CA GLU A 229 -16.86 -23.88 29.51
C GLU A 229 -16.64 -25.40 29.58
N GLY A 230 -16.55 -26.09 28.42
CA GLY A 230 -16.34 -27.54 28.36
C GLY A 230 -14.93 -28.00 28.75
N ALA A 231 -13.90 -27.16 28.55
CA ALA A 231 -12.53 -27.45 28.98
C ALA A 231 -12.34 -27.41 30.51
N THR A 232 -13.22 -26.73 31.22
CA THR A 232 -13.15 -26.58 32.69
C THR A 232 -13.74 -27.81 33.39
N THR A 233 -14.80 -28.41 32.83
CA THR A 233 -15.49 -29.59 33.42
C THR A 233 -14.71 -30.90 33.30
N SER A 234 -13.73 -30.96 32.39
CA SER A 234 -12.89 -32.16 32.16
C SER A 234 -11.61 -32.20 33.00
N ARG A 235 -11.35 -31.15 33.81
CA ARG A 235 -10.18 -31.06 34.71
C ARG A 235 -10.49 -31.44 36.17
N GLU A 236 -11.77 -31.64 36.49
CA GLU A 236 -12.26 -31.98 37.84
C GLU A 236 -12.92 -33.38 37.91
N ALA A 237 -12.77 -34.20 36.87
CA ALA A 237 -13.27 -35.58 36.80
C ALA A 237 -12.13 -36.61 36.88
#